data_AF-A0A3B0V4Y5-F1
#
_entry.id   AF-A0A3B0V4Y5-F1
#
_cell.length_a   1.000
_cell.length_b   1.000
_cell.length_c   1.000
_cell.angle_alpha   90.00
_cell.angle_beta   90.00
_cell.angle_gamma   90.00
#
_symmetry.space_group_name_H-M   'P 1'
#
loop_
_entity.id
_entity.type
_entity.pdbx_description
1 polymer ?
#
loop_
_entity_poly.entity_id
_entity_poly.type
_entity_poly.pdbx_seq_one_letter_code
_entity_poly.pdbx_strand_id
1 'polypeptide(L)'
;MKNFGSVVIPLAFILLFGYSLYLGEWVDAVMYLFVGSGFTLINLIKAEKITHNLTFWNRLSWALVLLSALMFVAVLLNDANKEILTP
;
A
#
# COMPACT_ATOMS: atom_id res chain seq x y z
N MET A 1 -1.32 -23.54 -6.39
CA MET A 1 -1.06 -22.08 -6.51
C MET A 1 -1.58 -21.24 -5.32
N LYS A 2 -1.77 -21.80 -4.11
CA LYS A 2 -2.39 -21.07 -2.98
C LYS A 2 -1.49 -19.98 -2.33
N ASN A 3 -0.20 -19.93 -2.65
CA ASN A 3 0.77 -19.02 -2.01
C ASN A 3 1.38 -17.99 -2.98
N PHE A 4 0.99 -17.98 -4.26
CA PHE A 4 1.62 -17.09 -5.25
C PHE A 4 1.24 -15.63 -5.00
N GLY A 5 -0.05 -15.34 -4.89
CA GLY A 5 -0.53 -13.98 -4.62
C GLY A 5 -0.10 -13.44 -3.24
N SER A 6 0.10 -14.32 -2.25
CA SER A 6 0.52 -13.89 -0.91
C SER A 6 1.97 -13.41 -0.83
N VAL A 7 2.80 -13.77 -1.81
CA VAL A 7 4.21 -13.38 -1.88
C VAL A 7 4.41 -12.30 -2.95
N VAL A 8 3.83 -12.48 -4.14
CA VAL A 8 4.05 -11.59 -5.28
C VAL A 8 3.49 -10.19 -5.05
N ILE A 9 2.30 -10.08 -4.45
CA ILE A 9 1.65 -8.79 -4.23
C ILE A 9 2.50 -7.91 -3.27
N PRO A 10 2.86 -8.37 -2.05
CA PRO A 10 3.76 -7.60 -1.18
C PRO A 10 5.10 -7.26 -1.83
N LEU A 11 5.70 -8.22 -2.55
CA LEU A 11 7.01 -8.01 -3.18
C LEU A 11 6.95 -6.92 -4.25
N ALA A 12 5.89 -6.89 -5.07
CA ALA A 12 5.69 -5.86 -6.08
C ALA A 12 5.58 -4.46 -5.45
N PHE A 13 4.83 -4.33 -4.33
CA PHE A 13 4.72 -3.05 -3.63
C PHE A 13 6.02 -2.61 -2.95
N ILE A 14 6.85 -3.54 -2.46
CA ILE A 14 8.18 -3.22 -1.94
C ILE A 14 9.12 -2.72 -3.05
N LEU A 15 9.05 -3.34 -4.24
CA LEU A 15 9.83 -2.88 -5.39
C LEU A 15 9.39 -1.50 -5.86
N LEU A 16 8.08 -1.26 -5.96
CA LEU A 16 7.53 0.05 -6.29
C LEU A 16 7.90 1.11 -5.26
N PHE A 17 7.86 0.77 -3.96
CA PHE A 17 8.32 1.63 -2.88
C PHE A 17 9.79 2.04 -3.07
N GLY A 18 10.68 1.08 -3.27
CA GLY A 18 12.11 1.35 -3.49
C GLY A 18 12.36 2.17 -4.74
N TYR A 19 11.60 1.91 -5.81
CA TYR A 19 11.70 2.65 -7.06
C TYR A 19 11.23 4.11 -6.91
N SER A 20 10.09 4.36 -6.28
CA SER A 20 9.62 5.73 -6.03
C SER A 20 10.54 6.50 -5.09
N LEU A 21 11.14 5.84 -4.10
CA LEU A 21 12.19 6.47 -3.28
C LEU A 21 13.41 6.89 -4.12
N TYR A 22 13.83 6.05 -5.07
CA TYR A 22 14.93 6.37 -5.98
C TYR A 22 14.62 7.57 -6.88
N LEU A 23 13.37 7.73 -7.33
CA LEU A 23 12.92 8.89 -8.11
C LEU A 23 12.67 10.16 -7.25
N GLY A 24 12.69 10.04 -5.93
CA GLY A 24 12.34 11.14 -5.02
C GLY A 24 10.82 11.39 -4.89
N GLU A 25 9.99 10.46 -5.35
CA GLU A 25 8.53 10.50 -5.28
C GLU A 25 8.05 9.99 -3.91
N TRP A 26 8.28 10.79 -2.86
CA TRP A 26 8.02 10.39 -1.48
C TRP A 26 6.55 10.04 -1.20
N VAL A 27 5.60 10.71 -1.87
CA VAL A 27 4.16 10.46 -1.69
C VAL A 27 3.79 9.07 -2.22
N ASP A 28 4.24 8.72 -3.42
CA ASP A 28 4.00 7.42 -4.04
C ASP A 28 4.71 6.31 -3.27
N ALA A 29 5.94 6.57 -2.81
CA ALA A 29 6.66 5.65 -1.94
C ALA A 29 5.85 5.33 -0.67
N VAL A 30 5.37 6.34 0.06
CA VAL A 30 4.57 6.11 1.28
C VAL A 30 3.27 5.34 0.96
N MET A 31 2.62 5.66 -0.15
CA MET A 31 1.43 4.94 -0.61
C MET A 31 1.74 3.45 -0.86
N TYR A 32 2.81 3.13 -1.60
CA TYR A 32 3.19 1.74 -1.86
C TYR A 32 3.61 0.99 -0.59
N LEU A 33 4.28 1.67 0.35
CA LEU A 33 4.62 1.10 1.64
C LEU A 33 3.37 0.71 2.45
N PHE A 34 2.36 1.57 2.47
CA PHE A 34 1.11 1.31 3.18
C PHE A 34 0.33 0.14 2.57
N VAL A 35 0.20 0.09 1.23
CA VAL A 35 -0.46 -1.05 0.56
C VAL A 35 0.31 -2.34 0.81
N GLY A 36 1.63 -2.34 0.59
CA GLY A 36 2.48 -3.52 0.79
C GLY A 36 2.42 -4.05 2.22
N SER A 37 2.46 -3.15 3.22
CA SER A 37 2.36 -3.50 4.63
C SER A 37 0.98 -4.04 5.01
N GLY A 38 -0.10 -3.43 4.49
CA GLY A 38 -1.47 -3.91 4.68
C GLY A 38 -1.67 -5.32 4.13
N PHE A 39 -1.30 -5.57 2.87
CA PHE A 39 -1.41 -6.91 2.30
C PHE A 39 -0.53 -7.94 3.04
N THR A 40 0.66 -7.55 3.48
CA THR A 40 1.52 -8.41 4.30
C THR A 40 0.84 -8.78 5.61
N LEU A 41 0.24 -7.83 6.32
CA LEU A 41 -0.51 -8.05 7.55
C LEU A 41 -1.69 -9.02 7.34
N ILE A 42 -2.50 -8.84 6.29
CA ILE A 42 -3.58 -9.78 5.95
C ILE A 42 -3.03 -11.18 5.70
N ASN A 43 -1.92 -11.30 4.99
CA ASN A 43 -1.32 -12.60 4.70
C ASN A 43 -0.76 -13.27 5.97
N LEU A 44 -0.16 -12.51 6.88
CA LEU A 44 0.32 -13.01 8.17
C LEU A 44 -0.82 -13.47 9.08
N ILE A 45 -1.95 -12.75 9.07
CA ILE A 45 -3.18 -13.15 9.78
C ILE A 45 -3.73 -14.46 9.19
N LYS A 46 -3.86 -14.54 7.86
CA LYS A 46 -4.34 -15.75 7.17
C LYS A 46 -3.41 -16.96 7.34
N ALA A 47 -2.11 -16.73 7.49
CA ALA A 47 -1.11 -17.76 7.72
C ALA A 47 -0.99 -18.15 9.21
N GLU A 48 -1.89 -17.65 10.08
CA GLU A 48 -1.90 -17.92 11.53
C GLU A 48 -0.57 -17.55 12.22
N LYS A 49 0.21 -16.67 11.60
CA LYS A 49 1.47 -16.15 12.18
C LYS A 49 1.21 -15.08 13.24
N ILE A 50 0.06 -14.42 13.16
CA ILE A 50 -0.46 -13.49 14.16
C ILE A 50 -1.67 -14.14 14.81
N THR A 51 -1.56 -14.51 16.08
CA THR A 51 -2.61 -15.23 16.82
C THR A 51 -3.24 -14.39 17.92
N HIS A 52 -2.60 -13.28 18.31
CA HIS A 52 -3.10 -12.39 19.35
C HIS A 52 -3.68 -11.10 18.77
N ASN A 53 -4.77 -10.62 19.36
CA ASN A 53 -5.41 -9.34 19.02
C ASN A 53 -5.79 -9.21 17.52
N LEU A 54 -6.37 -10.27 16.95
CA LEU A 54 -6.75 -10.36 15.53
C LEU A 54 -7.60 -9.17 15.04
N THR A 55 -8.53 -8.71 15.88
CA THR A 55 -9.41 -7.57 15.56
C THR A 55 -8.61 -6.29 15.32
N PHE A 56 -7.59 -6.03 16.14
CA PHE A 56 -6.73 -4.86 15.97
C PHE A 56 -5.90 -4.96 14.68
N TRP A 57 -5.21 -6.09 14.47
CA TRP A 57 -4.34 -6.25 13.30
C TRP A 57 -5.11 -6.24 11.97
N ASN A 58 -6.30 -6.83 11.95
CA ASN A 58 -7.18 -6.75 10.79
C ASN A 58 -7.63 -5.31 10.52
N ARG A 59 -8.07 -4.58 11.55
CA ARG A 59 -8.47 -3.16 11.41
C ARG A 59 -7.30 -2.29 10.94
N LEU A 60 -6.11 -2.48 11.52
CA LEU A 60 -4.91 -1.76 11.13
C LEU A 60 -4.56 -2.02 9.66
N SER A 61 -4.62 -3.28 9.23
CA SER A 61 -4.37 -3.63 7.83
C SER A 61 -5.34 -2.93 6.88
N TRP A 62 -6.64 -2.94 7.18
CA TRP A 62 -7.62 -2.26 6.34
C TRP A 62 -7.46 -0.73 6.36
N ALA A 63 -7.06 -0.17 7.50
CA ALA A 63 -6.76 1.26 7.61
C ALA A 63 -5.58 1.66 6.71
N LEU A 64 -4.50 0.86 6.67
CA LEU A 64 -3.36 1.11 5.78
C LEU A 64 -3.76 1.10 4.29
N VAL A 65 -4.56 0.12 3.88
CA VAL A 65 -5.07 0.02 2.51
C VAL A 65 -5.99 1.22 2.18
N LEU A 66 -6.88 1.60 3.10
CA LEU A 66 -7.77 2.74 2.92
C LEU A 66 -7.01 4.07 2.81
N LEU A 67 -6.03 4.31 3.67
CA LEU A 67 -5.19 5.51 3.62
C LEU A 67 -4.44 5.60 2.28
N SER A 68 -3.94 4.48 1.78
CA SER A 68 -3.29 4.42 0.46
C SER A 68 -4.26 4.79 -0.66
N ALA A 69 -5.49 4.29 -0.63
CA ALA A 69 -6.50 4.62 -1.63
C ALA A 69 -6.87 6.12 -1.59
N LEU A 70 -6.98 6.70 -0.40
CA LEU A 70 -7.22 8.14 -0.24
C LEU A 70 -6.04 8.98 -0.78
N MET A 71 -4.81 8.56 -0.49
CA MET A 71 -3.60 9.20 -1.03
C MET A 71 -3.57 9.12 -2.56
N PHE A 72 -3.88 7.96 -3.13
CA PHE A 72 -3.95 7.78 -4.58
C PHE A 72 -4.94 8.75 -5.23
N VAL A 73 -6.16 8.84 -4.68
CA VAL A 73 -7.17 9.79 -5.15
C VAL A 73 -6.68 11.23 -5.01
N ALA A 74 -6.02 11.57 -3.90
CA ALA A 74 -5.47 12.91 -3.69
C ALA A 74 -4.37 13.26 -4.71
N VAL A 75 -3.50 12.31 -5.05
CA VAL A 75 -2.47 12.47 -6.09
C VAL A 75 -3.12 12.68 -7.45
N LEU A 76 -4.09 11.84 -7.82
CA LEU A 76 -4.82 11.99 -9.09
C LEU A 76 -5.53 13.34 -9.20
N LEU A 77 -6.18 13.79 -8.13
CA LEU A 77 -6.83 15.11 -8.10
C LEU A 77 -5.81 16.25 -8.22
N ASN A 78 -4.65 16.13 -7.57
CA ASN A 78 -3.59 17.13 -7.65
C ASN A 78 -3.03 17.24 -9.07
N ASP A 79 -2.75 16.11 -9.71
CA ASP A 79 -2.19 16.11 -11.06
C ASP A 79 -3.21 16.59 -12.11
N ALA A 80 -4.47 16.16 -12.01
CA ALA A 80 -5.55 16.70 -12.84
C ALA A 80 -5.71 18.22 -12.67
N ASN A 81 -5.59 18.74 -11.45
CA ASN A 81 -5.68 20.18 -11.20
C ASN A 81 -4.46 20.95 -11.75
N LYS A 82 -3.25 20.37 -11.72
CA LYS A 82 -2.06 20.99 -12.32
C LYS A 82 -2.18 21.12 -13.83
N GLU A 83 -2.68 20.08 -14.51
CA GLU A 83 -2.90 20.10 -15.96
C GLU A 83 -3.90 21.18 -16.40
N ILE A 84 -4.90 21.50 -15.58
CA ILE A 84 -5.88 22.56 -15.86
C ILE A 84 -5.25 23.97 -15.70
N LEU A 85 -4.29 24.14 -14.78
CA LEU A 85 -3.70 25.43 -14.43
C LEU A 85 -2.41 25.76 -15.19
N THR A 86 -1.84 24.79 -15.91
CA THR A 86 -0.66 24.96 -16.77
C THR A 86 -0.95 24.45 -18.19
N PRO A 87 -1.67 25.21 -19.03
CA PRO A 87 -1.86 24.87 -20.44
C PRO A 87 -0.57 24.99 -21.25
#